data_AF-A0A2G6KUU7-F1
#
_entry.id   AF-A0A2G6KUU7-F1
#
_cell.length_a   1.000
_cell.length_b   1.000
_cell.length_c   1.000
_cell.angle_alpha   90.00
_cell.angle_beta   90.00
_cell.angle_gamma   90.00
#
_symmetry.space_group_name_H-M   'P 1'
#
loop_
_entity.id
_entity.type
_entity.pdbx_description
1 polymer ?
#
loop_
_entity_poly.entity_id
_entity_poly.type
_entity_poly.pdbx_seq_one_letter_code
_entity_poly.pdbx_strand_id
1 'polypeptide(L)'
;MFDFSESLLLVEDSQNGGGADDVVSILQRFRSLNSQLGATSGSFTELSTRARSKLIDAFEQHFAVQVVQTPEQMRELMRMRYAVYCEEFKYECAEEFPHQLEVDEFDAQAIHCLILHRSTKRSAGCVRIVASQGQSVLPVERYCSSALFSSHRAAIPKNREVVNEVSRLAVAPEFRRFSPGTKASKRFSKAERACLPLIACACYVAALVLSRMCGRNQSYAVMEPFLPRLLRRSGVHFERAGEDLEYHGIRAPYTADGDAVLNAISPDLRQWCNRMYKDFCCTLNTDAVEAVQGFCENQFSLLTDARKQTMLDVG
;
A
#
# COMPACT_ATOMS: atom_id res chain seq x y z
N MET A 1 14.06 -7.14 41.84
CA MET A 1 14.30 -8.58 41.68
C MET A 1 12.99 -9.20 41.25
N PHE A 2 12.73 -9.23 39.95
CA PHE A 2 11.69 -10.06 39.33
C PHE A 2 12.23 -10.46 37.97
N ASP A 3 12.61 -11.73 37.91
CA ASP A 3 13.13 -12.50 36.80
C ASP A 3 11.94 -13.12 36.06
N PHE A 4 11.96 -13.08 34.73
CA PHE A 4 11.17 -13.95 33.88
C PHE A 4 11.97 -14.21 32.60
N SER A 5 12.97 -15.06 32.76
CA SER A 5 13.49 -15.91 31.70
C SER A 5 12.62 -17.17 31.56
N GLU A 6 12.58 -17.70 30.32
CA GLU A 6 12.02 -18.99 29.89
C GLU A 6 10.50 -19.18 29.78
N SER A 7 10.00 -19.11 28.54
CA SER A 7 9.19 -20.20 27.95
C SER A 7 9.28 -20.11 26.43
N LEU A 8 10.08 -21.03 25.88
CA LEU A 8 10.32 -21.27 24.47
C LEU A 8 9.56 -22.57 24.09
N LEU A 9 8.96 -22.57 22.90
CA LEU A 9 8.51 -23.73 22.09
C LEU A 9 7.31 -24.57 22.56
N LEU A 10 6.28 -24.63 21.69
CA LEU A 10 5.86 -25.83 20.93
C LEU A 10 4.53 -25.53 20.21
N VAL A 11 4.57 -25.38 18.88
CA VAL A 11 3.51 -25.91 17.99
C VAL A 11 4.24 -26.46 16.78
N GLU A 12 4.07 -27.77 16.59
CA GLU A 12 4.74 -28.62 15.62
C GLU A 12 4.37 -28.32 14.17
N ASP A 13 5.27 -28.75 13.29
CA ASP A 13 5.16 -28.80 11.83
C ASP A 13 3.81 -29.34 11.36
N SER A 14 3.15 -28.60 10.46
CA SER A 14 2.31 -29.21 9.44
C SER A 14 2.82 -28.78 8.07
N GLN A 15 3.43 -29.74 7.39
CA GLN A 15 3.73 -29.65 5.97
C GLN A 15 2.42 -29.63 5.18
N ASN A 16 2.12 -28.50 4.54
CA ASN A 16 1.40 -28.32 3.27
C ASN A 16 0.57 -27.03 3.29
N GLY A 17 0.83 -26.15 2.31
CA GLY A 17 -0.02 -24.99 2.01
C GLY A 17 0.75 -23.67 2.01
N GLY A 18 1.52 -23.42 0.96
CA GLY A 18 2.08 -22.09 0.69
C GLY A 18 0.96 -21.07 0.48
N GLY A 19 1.03 -19.93 1.18
CA GLY A 19 0.03 -18.87 1.09
C GLY A 19 -0.23 -18.08 2.39
N ALA A 20 0.36 -18.50 3.51
CA ALA A 20 0.23 -17.83 4.81
C ALA A 20 1.36 -16.83 5.14
N ASP A 21 2.28 -16.57 4.20
CA ASP A 21 3.59 -15.94 4.47
C ASP A 21 3.72 -14.47 4.06
N ASP A 22 2.72 -13.79 3.51
CA ASP A 22 3.04 -12.60 2.70
C ASP A 22 2.88 -11.23 3.38
N VAL A 23 1.71 -10.90 3.93
CA VAL A 23 1.57 -9.70 4.78
C VAL A 23 1.98 -10.02 6.21
N VAL A 24 1.73 -11.25 6.64
CA VAL A 24 2.40 -11.90 7.76
C VAL A 24 3.92 -11.79 7.64
N SER A 25 4.63 -12.09 6.53
CA SER A 25 6.09 -11.83 6.50
C SER A 25 6.45 -10.36 6.39
N ILE A 26 5.65 -9.46 5.79
CA ILE A 26 5.96 -8.02 5.82
C ILE A 26 5.82 -7.45 7.24
N LEU A 27 4.78 -7.87 7.98
CA LEU A 27 4.48 -7.43 9.36
C LEU A 27 5.25 -8.23 10.43
N GLN A 28 5.52 -9.52 10.22
CA GLN A 28 6.43 -10.36 11.01
C GLN A 28 7.89 -10.04 10.70
N ARG A 29 8.25 -9.55 9.50
CA ARG A 29 9.55 -8.91 9.26
C ARG A 29 9.60 -7.48 9.78
N PHE A 30 8.46 -6.79 9.91
CA PHE A 30 8.37 -5.60 10.77
C PHE A 30 8.68 -5.97 12.23
N ARG A 31 8.22 -7.15 12.72
CA ARG A 31 8.67 -7.74 14.00
C ARG A 31 10.14 -8.23 13.99
N SER A 32 10.64 -8.81 12.89
CA SER A 32 11.99 -9.39 12.80
C SER A 32 13.08 -8.34 12.54
N LEU A 33 12.77 -7.23 11.88
CA LEU A 33 13.61 -6.03 11.86
C LEU A 33 13.79 -5.53 13.29
N ASN A 34 12.70 -5.51 14.07
CA ASN A 34 12.74 -5.09 15.47
C ASN A 34 13.57 -6.04 16.35
N SER A 35 13.64 -7.34 16.05
CA SER A 35 14.47 -8.30 16.81
C SER A 35 15.96 -8.29 16.40
N GLN A 36 16.28 -8.05 15.12
CA GLN A 36 17.65 -8.13 14.59
C GLN A 36 18.42 -6.79 14.61
N LEU A 37 17.74 -5.67 14.86
CA LEU A 37 18.35 -4.34 14.98
C LEU A 37 19.00 -4.05 16.35
N GLY A 38 19.03 -5.00 17.28
CA GLY A 38 19.53 -4.75 18.64
C GLY A 38 18.76 -3.64 19.37
N ALA A 39 17.55 -3.31 18.91
CA ALA A 39 16.65 -2.41 19.58
C ALA A 39 15.93 -3.21 20.66
N THR A 40 16.50 -3.19 21.87
CA THR A 40 15.69 -3.37 23.07
C THR A 40 14.56 -2.33 23.00
N SER A 41 13.32 -2.79 22.81
CA SER A 41 12.03 -2.08 22.90
C SER A 41 11.67 -1.03 21.82
N GLY A 42 10.57 -1.27 21.07
CA GLY A 42 9.78 -0.22 20.42
C GLY A 42 9.33 -0.47 18.97
N SER A 43 8.09 -0.94 18.75
CA SER A 43 7.32 -0.75 17.50
C SER A 43 7.28 0.73 17.08
N PHE A 44 7.12 1.07 15.79
CA PHE A 44 6.82 2.46 15.37
C PHE A 44 5.62 3.03 16.14
N THR A 45 4.64 2.16 16.47
CA THR A 45 3.47 2.50 17.30
C THR A 45 3.80 2.74 18.78
N GLU A 46 4.91 2.18 19.28
CA GLU A 46 5.40 2.30 20.66
C GLU A 46 6.39 3.45 20.83
N LEU A 47 6.91 4.02 19.74
CA LEU A 47 7.75 5.22 19.79
C LEU A 47 6.96 6.41 20.33
N SER A 48 7.64 7.29 21.07
CA SER A 48 7.05 8.59 21.41
C SER A 48 6.74 9.40 20.16
N THR A 49 5.72 10.27 20.22
CA THR A 49 5.37 11.22 19.15
C THR A 49 6.60 11.97 18.63
N ARG A 50 7.48 12.45 19.52
CA ARG A 50 8.71 13.16 19.15
C ARG A 50 9.70 12.29 18.38
N ALA A 51 9.84 11.02 18.76
CA ALA A 51 10.71 10.08 18.05
C ALA A 51 10.16 9.74 16.67
N ARG A 52 8.84 9.55 16.54
CA ARG A 52 8.19 9.36 15.23
C ARG A 52 8.37 10.57 14.32
N SER A 53 8.14 11.79 14.81
CA SER A 53 8.36 13.00 14.00
C SER A 53 9.77 13.06 13.42
N LYS A 54 10.81 12.78 14.22
CA LYS A 54 12.20 12.74 13.72
C LYS A 54 12.44 11.67 12.64
N LEU A 55 11.80 10.50 12.78
CA LEU A 55 11.88 9.44 11.76
C LEU A 55 11.16 9.85 10.47
N ILE A 56 10.02 10.53 10.58
CA ILE A 56 9.30 11.06 9.42
C ILE A 56 10.15 12.12 8.71
N ASP A 57 10.76 13.04 9.46
CA ASP A 57 11.64 14.07 8.88
C ASP A 57 12.86 13.43 8.17
N ALA A 58 13.45 12.39 8.76
CA ALA A 58 14.52 11.63 8.13
C ALA A 58 14.02 10.86 6.88
N PHE A 59 12.82 10.30 6.93
CA PHE A 59 12.21 9.63 5.78
C PHE A 59 12.05 10.60 4.60
N GLU A 60 11.53 11.81 4.85
CA GLU A 60 11.34 12.83 3.81
C GLU A 60 12.66 13.32 3.17
N GLN A 61 13.79 13.21 3.89
CA GLN A 61 15.14 13.50 3.37
C GLN A 61 15.66 12.42 2.42
N HIS A 62 15.27 11.15 2.61
CA HIS A 62 15.78 10.02 1.85
C HIS A 62 14.80 9.51 0.78
N PHE A 63 13.51 9.74 0.98
CA PHE A 63 12.44 9.27 0.12
C PHE A 63 11.55 10.43 -0.33
N ALA A 64 11.01 10.32 -1.54
CA ALA A 64 10.01 11.21 -2.08
C ALA A 64 8.73 10.41 -2.31
N VAL A 65 7.59 10.95 -1.90
CA VAL A 65 6.27 10.38 -2.20
C VAL A 65 5.68 11.22 -3.33
N GLN A 66 5.32 10.58 -4.44
CA GLN A 66 4.89 11.27 -5.65
C GLN A 66 3.65 10.63 -6.23
N VAL A 67 2.72 11.43 -6.73
CA VAL A 67 1.64 10.94 -7.58
C VAL A 67 2.22 10.65 -8.96
N VAL A 68 1.82 9.53 -9.56
CA VAL A 68 2.25 9.17 -10.92
C VAL A 68 1.48 10.04 -11.91
N GLN A 69 2.23 10.76 -12.76
CA GLN A 69 1.69 11.72 -13.71
C GLN A 69 2.24 11.52 -15.13
N THR A 70 3.33 10.76 -15.30
CA THR A 70 3.93 10.51 -16.62
C THR A 70 3.91 9.03 -17.01
N PRO A 71 3.93 8.71 -18.32
CA PRO A 71 4.04 7.33 -18.80
C PRO A 71 5.30 6.61 -18.29
N GLU A 72 6.40 7.32 -18.07
CA GLU A 72 7.65 6.77 -17.54
C GLU A 72 7.48 6.33 -16.09
N GLN A 73 6.87 7.18 -15.26
CA GLN A 73 6.55 6.84 -13.87
C GLN A 73 5.58 5.66 -13.78
N MET A 74 4.57 5.64 -14.66
CA MET A 74 3.62 4.52 -14.73
C MET A 74 4.33 3.21 -15.11
N ARG A 75 5.22 3.26 -16.10
CA ARG A 75 6.01 2.08 -16.51
C ARG A 75 6.93 1.60 -15.39
N GLU A 76 7.54 2.50 -14.62
CA GLU A 76 8.35 2.13 -13.45
C GLU A 76 7.51 1.46 -12.36
N LEU A 77 6.32 1.99 -12.08
CA LEU A 77 5.37 1.41 -11.14
C LEU A 77 4.92 0.00 -11.57
N MET A 78 4.57 -0.20 -12.84
CA MET A 78 4.15 -1.50 -13.38
C MET A 78 5.27 -2.55 -13.30
N ARG A 79 6.52 -2.15 -13.54
CA ARG A 79 7.69 -3.04 -13.34
C ARG A 79 7.89 -3.41 -11.88
N MET A 80 7.76 -2.45 -10.97
CA MET A 80 7.89 -2.72 -9.53
C MET A 80 6.79 -3.68 -9.06
N ARG A 81 5.56 -3.46 -9.52
CA ARG A 81 4.43 -4.35 -9.26
C ARG A 81 4.68 -5.75 -9.82
N TYR A 82 5.18 -5.89 -11.05
CA TYR A 82 5.54 -7.19 -11.62
C TYR A 82 6.57 -7.94 -10.76
N ALA A 83 7.65 -7.26 -10.37
CA ALA A 83 8.69 -7.86 -9.52
C ALA A 83 8.14 -8.35 -8.17
N VAL A 84 7.11 -7.70 -7.64
CA VAL A 84 6.51 -8.07 -6.35
C VAL A 84 5.40 -9.10 -6.52
N TYR A 85 4.41 -8.84 -7.36
CA TYR A 85 3.20 -9.66 -7.48
C TYR A 85 3.38 -10.87 -8.40
N CYS A 86 4.19 -10.79 -9.44
CA CYS A 86 4.42 -11.90 -10.39
C CYS A 86 5.69 -12.69 -10.04
N GLU A 87 6.80 -12.01 -9.75
CA GLU A 87 8.08 -12.71 -9.55
C GLU A 87 8.25 -13.25 -8.12
N GLU A 88 7.97 -12.43 -7.12
CA GLU A 88 8.23 -12.79 -5.72
C GLU A 88 7.05 -13.52 -5.08
N PHE A 89 5.86 -12.91 -5.08
CA PHE A 89 4.68 -13.46 -4.40
C PHE A 89 3.89 -14.46 -5.24
N LYS A 90 4.09 -14.49 -6.57
CA LYS A 90 3.38 -15.41 -7.47
C LYS A 90 1.85 -15.30 -7.36
N TYR A 91 1.36 -14.10 -7.06
CA TYR A 91 -0.07 -13.79 -6.98
C TYR A 91 -0.70 -13.71 -8.34
N GLU A 92 0.02 -13.10 -9.27
CA GLU A 92 -0.39 -12.98 -10.66
C GLU A 92 0.49 -13.89 -11.53
N CYS A 93 -0.10 -14.41 -12.59
CA CYS A 93 0.57 -15.30 -13.53
C CYS A 93 1.59 -14.51 -14.35
N ALA A 94 2.89 -14.82 -14.22
CA ALA A 94 3.94 -14.05 -14.90
C ALA A 94 3.82 -14.13 -16.43
N GLU A 95 3.28 -15.24 -16.93
CA GLU A 95 3.02 -15.51 -18.34
C GLU A 95 1.97 -14.57 -18.94
N GLU A 96 1.09 -13.97 -18.12
CA GLU A 96 0.12 -12.96 -18.57
C GLU A 96 0.78 -11.60 -18.83
N PHE A 97 2.03 -11.40 -18.39
CA PHE A 97 2.77 -10.15 -18.50
C PHE A 97 4.12 -10.34 -19.22
N PRO A 98 4.13 -10.68 -20.53
CA PRO A 98 5.36 -10.99 -21.27
C PRO A 98 6.37 -9.83 -21.31
N HIS A 99 5.90 -8.59 -21.15
CA HIS A 99 6.74 -7.39 -21.09
C HIS A 99 7.20 -7.02 -19.68
N GLN A 100 6.92 -7.85 -18.66
CA GLN A 100 7.27 -7.62 -17.26
C GLN A 100 6.66 -6.33 -16.68
N LEU A 101 5.42 -6.05 -17.07
CA LEU A 101 4.63 -4.91 -16.63
C LEU A 101 3.30 -5.43 -16.07
N GLU A 102 3.13 -5.43 -14.75
CA GLU A 102 1.88 -5.86 -14.13
C GLU A 102 0.86 -4.73 -14.19
N VAL A 103 -0.28 -5.01 -14.82
CA VAL A 103 -1.38 -4.08 -15.10
C VAL A 103 -2.69 -4.85 -15.10
N ASP A 104 -3.76 -4.26 -14.55
CA ASP A 104 -5.10 -4.82 -14.58
C ASP A 104 -6.13 -3.80 -15.10
N GLU A 105 -7.39 -4.21 -15.24
CA GLU A 105 -8.44 -3.35 -15.79
C GLU A 105 -8.78 -2.13 -14.92
N PHE A 106 -8.37 -2.12 -13.64
CA PHE A 106 -8.67 -1.02 -12.72
C PHE A 106 -7.64 0.10 -12.79
N ASP A 107 -6.47 -0.12 -13.41
CA ASP A 107 -5.43 0.89 -13.57
C ASP A 107 -5.91 2.10 -14.42
N ALA A 108 -6.94 1.92 -15.25
CA ALA A 108 -7.57 2.99 -16.02
C ALA A 108 -8.25 4.07 -15.17
N GLN A 109 -8.77 3.68 -14.02
CA GLN A 109 -9.59 4.52 -13.13
C GLN A 109 -8.90 4.69 -11.77
N ALA A 110 -7.59 4.43 -11.71
CA ALA A 110 -6.81 4.48 -10.51
C ALA A 110 -5.88 5.70 -10.49
N ILE A 111 -5.72 6.26 -9.29
CA ILE A 111 -4.69 7.24 -9.01
C ILE A 111 -3.57 6.52 -8.28
N HIS A 112 -2.38 6.63 -8.83
CA HIS A 112 -1.22 5.88 -8.40
C HIS A 112 -0.24 6.76 -7.64
N CYS A 113 0.35 6.21 -6.59
CA CYS A 113 1.42 6.84 -5.85
C CYS A 113 2.66 5.95 -5.85
N LEU A 114 3.81 6.60 -6.01
CA LEU A 114 5.13 5.99 -6.03
C LEU A 114 6.01 6.63 -4.95
N ILE A 115 6.73 5.80 -4.22
CA ILE A 115 7.75 6.21 -3.27
C ILE A 115 9.10 5.99 -3.94
N LEU A 116 9.85 7.06 -4.15
CA LEU A 116 11.18 7.03 -4.78
C LEU A 116 12.28 7.23 -3.75
N HIS A 117 13.31 6.41 -3.81
CA HIS A 117 14.53 6.63 -3.05
C HIS A 117 15.36 7.73 -3.72
N ARG A 118 15.54 8.87 -3.05
CA ARG A 118 16.03 10.11 -3.67
C ARG A 118 17.44 10.01 -4.24
N SER A 119 18.33 9.29 -3.57
CA SER A 119 19.74 9.14 -3.97
C SER A 119 19.89 8.24 -5.20
N THR A 120 19.18 7.11 -5.23
CA THR A 120 19.28 6.12 -6.32
C THR A 120 18.27 6.33 -7.46
N LYS A 121 17.24 7.17 -7.23
CA LYS A 121 16.07 7.33 -8.12
C LYS A 121 15.25 6.06 -8.35
N ARG A 122 15.47 5.01 -7.57
CA ARG A 122 14.72 3.75 -7.68
C ARG A 122 13.41 3.83 -6.91
N SER A 123 12.39 3.22 -7.49
CA SER A 123 11.13 2.88 -6.85
C SER A 123 11.30 1.99 -5.61
N ALA A 124 10.88 2.51 -4.47
CA ALA A 124 10.95 1.87 -3.17
C ALA A 124 9.61 1.24 -2.74
N GLY A 125 8.49 1.83 -3.14
CA GLY A 125 7.16 1.27 -2.90
C GLY A 125 6.08 2.00 -3.68
N CYS A 126 4.89 1.41 -3.79
CA CYS A 126 3.74 2.01 -4.43
C CYS A 126 2.44 1.67 -3.71
N VAL A 127 1.39 2.41 -4.05
CA VAL A 127 0.00 2.14 -3.70
C VAL A 127 -0.89 2.75 -4.78
N ARG A 128 -2.10 2.24 -4.95
CA ARG A 128 -3.12 2.92 -5.75
C ARG A 128 -4.41 3.11 -4.96
N ILE A 129 -5.16 4.13 -5.33
CA ILE A 129 -6.58 4.25 -5.03
C ILE A 129 -7.37 4.05 -6.32
N VAL A 130 -8.35 3.16 -6.30
CA VAL A 130 -9.27 2.93 -7.41
C VAL A 130 -10.55 3.68 -7.08
N ALA A 131 -10.84 4.74 -7.84
CA ALA A 131 -11.98 5.60 -7.57
C ALA A 131 -13.16 5.17 -8.46
N SER A 132 -14.31 4.83 -7.87
CA SER A 132 -15.50 4.53 -8.67
C SER A 132 -16.11 5.80 -9.26
N GLN A 133 -16.42 5.81 -10.54
CA GLN A 133 -17.19 6.86 -11.23
C GLN A 133 -18.34 6.27 -12.02
N GLY A 134 -19.50 6.96 -12.03
CA GLY A 134 -20.64 6.55 -12.85
C GLY A 134 -21.09 5.11 -12.58
N GLN A 135 -20.89 4.21 -13.54
CA GLN A 135 -21.22 2.79 -13.43
C GLN A 135 -20.02 1.87 -13.20
N SER A 136 -18.81 2.42 -13.03
CA SER A 136 -17.63 1.60 -12.77
C SER A 136 -17.70 0.93 -11.40
N VAL A 137 -17.20 -0.30 -11.35
CA VAL A 137 -17.13 -1.14 -10.15
C VAL A 137 -15.75 -1.02 -9.50
N LEU A 138 -15.69 -1.23 -8.19
CA LEU A 138 -14.46 -1.39 -7.45
C LEU A 138 -13.96 -2.85 -7.57
N PRO A 139 -12.66 -3.10 -7.41
CA PRO A 139 -12.12 -4.47 -7.42
C PRO A 139 -12.80 -5.40 -6.41
N VAL A 140 -13.16 -4.92 -5.22
CA VAL A 140 -13.87 -5.68 -4.18
C VAL A 140 -15.27 -6.12 -4.66
N GLU A 141 -15.94 -5.32 -5.49
CA GLU A 141 -17.23 -5.69 -6.09
C GLU A 141 -17.03 -6.72 -7.21
N ARG A 142 -15.92 -6.64 -7.95
CA ARG A 142 -15.63 -7.58 -9.04
C ARG A 142 -15.18 -8.95 -8.57
N TYR A 143 -14.29 -8.99 -7.58
CA TYR A 143 -13.57 -10.19 -7.16
C TYR A 143 -14.05 -10.75 -5.82
N CYS A 144 -14.58 -9.90 -4.93
CA CYS A 144 -14.95 -10.27 -3.58
C CYS A 144 -16.45 -10.09 -3.29
N SER A 145 -17.28 -9.94 -4.33
CA SER A 145 -18.72 -9.67 -4.15
C SER A 145 -19.41 -10.73 -3.29
N SER A 146 -19.12 -12.01 -3.52
CA SER A 146 -19.68 -13.12 -2.74
C SER A 146 -19.31 -13.09 -1.26
N ALA A 147 -18.11 -12.60 -0.94
CA ALA A 147 -17.59 -12.52 0.42
C ALA A 147 -18.10 -11.28 1.17
N LEU A 148 -18.51 -10.21 0.47
CA LEU A 148 -19.09 -9.02 1.12
C LEU A 148 -20.37 -9.37 1.88
N PHE A 149 -20.45 -8.89 3.12
CA PHE A 149 -21.68 -8.97 3.91
C PHE A 149 -22.81 -8.24 3.19
N SER A 150 -24.03 -8.76 3.29
CA SER A 150 -25.21 -8.17 2.66
C SER A 150 -25.43 -6.71 3.07
N SER A 151 -25.15 -6.37 4.34
CA SER A 151 -25.19 -4.99 4.84
C SER A 151 -24.23 -4.07 4.10
N HIS A 152 -22.98 -4.49 3.91
CA HIS A 152 -21.98 -3.70 3.19
C HIS A 152 -22.26 -3.64 1.69
N ARG A 153 -22.67 -4.75 1.07
CA ARG A 153 -23.05 -4.76 -0.36
C ARG A 153 -24.19 -3.78 -0.64
N ALA A 154 -25.16 -3.68 0.26
CA ALA A 154 -26.25 -2.70 0.18
C ALA A 154 -25.82 -1.27 0.57
N ALA A 155 -24.82 -1.14 1.45
CA ALA A 155 -24.33 0.13 1.97
C ALA A 155 -23.25 0.78 1.12
N ILE A 156 -22.67 0.10 0.12
CA ILE A 156 -21.80 0.73 -0.87
C ILE A 156 -22.57 1.93 -1.44
N PRO A 157 -22.08 3.17 -1.24
CA PRO A 157 -22.81 4.35 -1.64
C PRO A 157 -23.22 4.31 -3.11
N LYS A 158 -24.51 4.54 -3.37
CA LYS A 158 -25.02 4.72 -4.74
C LYS A 158 -24.36 5.92 -5.41
N ASN A 159 -24.02 6.94 -4.63
CA ASN A 159 -23.11 7.98 -5.07
C ASN A 159 -21.68 7.41 -5.12
N ARG A 160 -21.28 6.94 -6.31
CA ARG A 160 -19.97 6.34 -6.54
C ARG A 160 -18.82 7.32 -6.30
N GLU A 161 -19.10 8.61 -6.34
CA GLU A 161 -18.12 9.68 -6.21
C GLU A 161 -17.61 9.88 -4.77
N VAL A 162 -18.12 9.16 -3.78
CA VAL A 162 -17.61 9.23 -2.38
C VAL A 162 -16.82 8.01 -1.95
N VAL A 163 -16.67 7.01 -2.83
CA VAL A 163 -16.10 5.69 -2.51
C VAL A 163 -14.85 5.43 -3.30
N ASN A 164 -13.84 4.80 -2.71
CA ASN A 164 -12.73 4.23 -3.46
C ASN A 164 -12.30 2.90 -2.87
N GLU A 165 -11.31 2.28 -3.50
CA GLU A 165 -10.61 1.13 -2.96
C GLU A 165 -9.09 1.35 -2.95
N VAL A 166 -8.46 1.12 -1.81
CA VAL A 166 -7.00 1.10 -1.69
C VAL A 166 -6.51 -0.31 -2.04
N SER A 167 -5.64 -0.41 -3.02
CA SER A 167 -5.11 -1.70 -3.50
C SER A 167 -3.66 -1.59 -4.00
N ARG A 168 -3.08 -2.74 -4.38
CA ARG A 168 -1.73 -2.86 -4.95
C ARG A 168 -0.63 -2.13 -4.16
N LEU A 169 -0.69 -2.19 -2.81
CA LEU A 169 0.40 -1.73 -1.96
C LEU A 169 1.57 -2.70 -2.06
N ALA A 170 2.69 -2.22 -2.59
CA ALA A 170 3.92 -2.99 -2.72
C ALA A 170 5.12 -2.19 -2.20
N VAL A 171 6.12 -2.89 -1.68
CA VAL A 171 7.42 -2.32 -1.30
C VAL A 171 8.48 -3.16 -1.98
N ALA A 172 9.43 -2.56 -2.68
CA ALA A 172 10.42 -3.31 -3.43
C ALA A 172 11.30 -4.18 -2.50
N PRO A 173 11.68 -5.41 -2.90
CA PRO A 173 12.36 -6.38 -2.04
C PRO A 173 13.62 -5.84 -1.35
N GLU A 174 14.39 -5.05 -2.08
CA GLU A 174 15.63 -4.43 -1.61
C GLU A 174 15.43 -3.38 -0.51
N PHE A 175 14.24 -2.79 -0.40
CA PHE A 175 13.88 -1.84 0.65
C PHE A 175 13.16 -2.51 1.83
N ARG A 176 12.84 -3.81 1.73
CA ARG A 176 12.28 -4.61 2.84
C ARG A 176 13.35 -5.43 3.57
N ARG A 177 14.36 -5.91 2.85
CA ARG A 177 15.35 -6.87 3.36
C ARG A 177 16.40 -6.17 4.22
N PHE A 178 16.17 -6.14 5.53
CA PHE A 178 17.23 -5.98 6.51
C PHE A 178 17.63 -7.36 7.05
N SER A 179 18.84 -7.80 6.69
CA SER A 179 19.52 -8.90 7.37
C SER A 179 20.89 -8.37 7.79
N PRO A 180 21.14 -8.17 9.11
CA PRO A 180 22.43 -7.70 9.60
C PRO A 180 23.57 -8.55 9.02
N GLY A 181 24.63 -7.91 8.52
CA GLY A 181 25.82 -8.61 8.01
C GLY A 181 25.76 -9.05 6.54
N THR A 182 24.62 -8.92 5.85
CA THR A 182 24.54 -9.21 4.41
C THR A 182 25.03 -8.04 3.55
N LYS A 183 25.46 -8.30 2.30
CA LYS A 183 25.85 -7.24 1.34
C LYS A 183 24.73 -6.21 1.10
N ALA A 184 23.47 -6.63 1.20
CA ALA A 184 22.29 -5.75 1.10
C ALA A 184 22.23 -4.72 2.25
N SER A 185 22.64 -5.09 3.46
CA SER A 185 22.65 -4.19 4.64
C SER A 185 23.65 -3.03 4.54
N LYS A 186 24.66 -3.14 3.66
CA LYS A 186 25.66 -2.08 3.42
C LYS A 186 25.24 -1.07 2.35
N ARG A 187 24.14 -1.30 1.62
CA ARG A 187 23.66 -0.38 0.56
C ARG A 187 23.07 0.91 1.10
N PHE A 188 22.56 0.89 2.33
CA PHE A 188 21.89 2.02 2.96
C PHE A 188 22.66 2.49 4.20
N SER A 189 22.75 3.80 4.37
CA SER A 189 23.26 4.43 5.58
C SER A 189 22.43 4.01 6.81
N LYS A 190 22.96 4.22 8.02
CA LYS A 190 22.23 3.93 9.26
C LYS A 190 20.91 4.70 9.34
N ALA A 191 20.89 5.95 8.86
CA ALA A 191 19.70 6.80 8.83
C ALA A 191 18.63 6.26 7.85
N GLU A 192 19.03 5.91 6.62
CA GLU A 192 18.12 5.32 5.62
C GLU A 192 17.51 4.01 6.13
N ARG A 193 18.32 3.16 6.77
CA ARG A 193 17.84 1.88 7.32
C ARG A 193 16.76 2.05 8.38
N ALA A 194 16.85 3.09 9.21
CA ALA A 194 15.81 3.40 10.19
C ALA A 194 14.49 3.84 9.55
N CYS A 195 14.53 4.31 8.29
CA CYS A 195 13.38 4.80 7.54
C CYS A 195 12.71 3.72 6.69
N LEU A 196 13.35 2.59 6.40
CA LEU A 196 12.79 1.52 5.56
C LEU A 196 11.40 1.03 6.01
N PRO A 197 11.13 0.84 7.32
CA PRO A 197 9.78 0.47 7.78
C PRO A 197 8.72 1.53 7.43
N LEU A 198 9.11 2.81 7.34
CA LEU A 198 8.18 3.91 7.03
C LEU A 198 7.72 3.91 5.58
N ILE A 199 8.32 3.13 4.66
CA ILE A 199 7.87 3.07 3.26
C ILE A 199 6.43 2.54 3.18
N ALA A 200 6.11 1.46 3.90
CA ALA A 200 4.75 0.93 3.94
C ALA A 200 3.78 1.92 4.61
N CYS A 201 4.22 2.60 5.68
CA CYS A 201 3.42 3.64 6.33
C CYS A 201 3.14 4.82 5.38
N ALA A 202 4.15 5.25 4.62
CA ALA A 202 4.03 6.30 3.62
C ALA A 202 3.02 5.92 2.51
N CYS A 203 2.96 4.65 2.09
CA CYS A 203 1.92 4.18 1.18
C CYS A 203 0.51 4.37 1.78
N TYR A 204 0.27 3.98 3.03
CA TYR A 204 -1.04 4.18 3.66
C TYR A 204 -1.39 5.67 3.85
N VAL A 205 -0.41 6.49 4.25
CA VAL A 205 -0.58 7.94 4.36
C VAL A 205 -0.91 8.54 3.00
N ALA A 206 -0.22 8.13 1.93
CA ALA A 206 -0.49 8.58 0.58
C ALA A 206 -1.89 8.19 0.11
N ALA A 207 -2.31 6.94 0.35
CA ALA A 207 -3.65 6.49 0.04
C ALA A 207 -4.72 7.34 0.77
N LEU A 208 -4.56 7.57 2.07
CA LEU A 208 -5.47 8.41 2.85
C LEU A 208 -5.55 9.85 2.33
N VAL A 209 -4.40 10.46 2.05
CA VAL A 209 -4.31 11.83 1.51
C VAL A 209 -4.98 11.92 0.14
N LEU A 210 -4.68 10.98 -0.77
CA LEU A 210 -5.27 10.96 -2.10
C LEU A 210 -6.79 10.71 -2.06
N SER A 211 -7.26 9.78 -1.23
CA SER A 211 -8.68 9.55 -1.00
C SER A 211 -9.38 10.85 -0.63
N ARG A 212 -8.81 11.60 0.31
CA ARG A 212 -9.35 12.89 0.75
C ARG A 212 -9.33 13.95 -0.35
N MET A 213 -8.21 14.08 -1.07
CA MET A 213 -8.08 15.05 -2.17
C MET A 213 -9.14 14.83 -3.24
N CYS A 214 -9.53 13.58 -3.48
CA CYS A 214 -10.55 13.20 -4.45
C CYS A 214 -11.99 13.23 -3.91
N GLY A 215 -12.21 13.78 -2.71
CA GLY A 215 -13.53 13.80 -2.07
C GLY A 215 -14.06 12.41 -1.66
N ARG A 216 -13.20 11.39 -1.61
CA ARG A 216 -13.56 10.00 -1.30
C ARG A 216 -13.36 9.72 0.18
N ASN A 217 -14.45 9.80 0.94
CA ASN A 217 -14.37 9.55 2.38
C ASN A 217 -14.45 8.06 2.73
N GLN A 218 -15.17 7.25 1.95
CA GLN A 218 -15.28 5.82 2.22
C GLN A 218 -14.27 5.04 1.40
N SER A 219 -13.32 4.37 2.06
CA SER A 219 -12.33 3.51 1.39
C SER A 219 -12.61 2.04 1.68
N TYR A 220 -12.59 1.20 0.66
CA TYR A 220 -12.53 -0.24 0.78
C TYR A 220 -11.10 -0.74 0.62
N ALA A 221 -10.82 -1.93 1.16
CA ALA A 221 -9.58 -2.64 0.90
C ALA A 221 -9.77 -4.13 1.20
N VAL A 222 -9.16 -4.99 0.39
CA VAL A 222 -9.10 -6.43 0.63
C VAL A 222 -7.73 -6.75 1.18
N MET A 223 -7.68 -7.24 2.42
CA MET A 223 -6.42 -7.45 3.13
C MET A 223 -6.50 -8.65 4.07
N GLU A 224 -5.34 -9.09 4.53
CA GLU A 224 -5.22 -10.18 5.48
C GLU A 224 -5.87 -9.81 6.83
N PRO A 225 -6.67 -10.70 7.49
CA PRO A 225 -7.42 -10.35 8.69
C PRO A 225 -6.59 -9.91 9.91
N PHE A 226 -5.30 -10.22 9.93
CA PHE A 226 -4.38 -9.78 10.98
C PHE A 226 -4.03 -8.29 10.90
N LEU A 227 -3.91 -7.73 9.70
CA LEU A 227 -3.42 -6.37 9.48
C LEU A 227 -4.30 -5.30 10.15
N PRO A 228 -5.64 -5.30 10.04
CA PRO A 228 -6.52 -4.39 10.77
C PRO A 228 -6.31 -4.42 12.28
N ARG A 229 -6.06 -5.61 12.85
CA ARG A 229 -5.83 -5.77 14.30
C ARG A 229 -4.55 -5.07 14.75
N LEU A 230 -3.52 -5.10 13.90
CA LEU A 230 -2.27 -4.40 14.16
C LEU A 230 -2.44 -2.87 14.04
N LEU A 231 -3.12 -2.41 13.00
CA LEU A 231 -3.33 -0.99 12.70
C LEU A 231 -4.19 -0.26 13.75
N ARG A 232 -5.08 -0.98 14.46
CA ARG A 232 -5.86 -0.44 15.59
C ARG A 232 -4.98 0.23 16.66
N ARG A 233 -3.75 -0.23 16.86
CA ARG A 233 -2.81 0.37 17.84
C ARG A 233 -2.36 1.79 17.47
N SER A 234 -2.48 2.15 16.20
CA SER A 234 -2.17 3.48 15.67
C SER A 234 -3.40 4.38 15.53
N GLY A 235 -4.56 3.96 16.07
CA GLY A 235 -5.83 4.67 15.92
C GLY A 235 -6.50 4.44 14.55
N VAL A 236 -5.93 3.60 13.69
CA VAL A 236 -6.53 3.31 12.38
C VAL A 236 -7.53 2.17 12.52
N HIS A 237 -8.81 2.51 12.43
CA HIS A 237 -9.91 1.57 12.59
C HIS A 237 -10.49 1.18 11.23
N PHE A 238 -10.31 -0.09 10.87
CA PHE A 238 -11.04 -0.72 9.78
C PHE A 238 -12.22 -1.52 10.34
N GLU A 239 -13.38 -1.35 9.70
CA GLU A 239 -14.56 -2.17 9.87
C GLU A 239 -14.49 -3.35 8.90
N ARG A 240 -14.82 -4.55 9.38
CA ARG A 240 -14.82 -5.76 8.53
C ARG A 240 -16.08 -5.75 7.68
N ALA A 241 -15.90 -5.77 6.37
CA ALA A 241 -16.97 -5.63 5.39
C ALA A 241 -17.41 -6.95 4.74
N GLY A 242 -16.67 -8.05 4.98
CA GLY A 242 -17.00 -9.37 4.45
C GLY A 242 -16.35 -10.52 5.19
N GLU A 243 -16.65 -11.73 4.72
CA GLU A 243 -16.07 -13.00 5.18
C GLU A 243 -14.63 -13.18 4.69
N ASP A 244 -13.96 -14.18 5.27
CA ASP A 244 -12.64 -14.58 4.80
C ASP A 244 -12.82 -15.32 3.46
N LEU A 245 -11.95 -15.04 2.50
CA LEU A 245 -11.92 -15.70 1.21
C LEU A 245 -10.48 -16.01 0.80
N GLU A 246 -10.35 -17.06 -0.02
CA GLU A 246 -9.09 -17.38 -0.67
C GLU A 246 -8.91 -16.47 -1.90
N TYR A 247 -8.05 -15.46 -1.77
CA TYR A 247 -7.77 -14.49 -2.81
C TYR A 247 -6.30 -14.08 -2.69
N HIS A 248 -5.40 -14.82 -3.34
CA HIS A 248 -3.93 -14.75 -3.21
C HIS A 248 -3.40 -15.13 -1.80
N GLY A 249 -4.10 -16.00 -1.08
CA GLY A 249 -4.03 -16.21 0.37
C GLY A 249 -5.32 -15.75 1.08
N ILE A 250 -5.47 -16.11 2.36
CA ILE A 250 -6.64 -15.74 3.16
C ILE A 250 -6.72 -14.22 3.38
N ARG A 251 -7.76 -13.60 2.84
CA ARG A 251 -8.06 -12.16 2.97
C ARG A 251 -9.52 -11.97 3.37
N ALA A 252 -9.85 -10.76 3.80
CA ALA A 252 -11.23 -10.32 3.93
C ALA A 252 -11.40 -8.88 3.42
N PRO A 253 -12.61 -8.50 2.96
CA PRO A 253 -12.95 -7.13 2.69
C PRO A 253 -13.05 -6.31 3.98
N TYR A 254 -12.51 -5.10 3.96
CA TYR A 254 -12.62 -4.10 5.01
C TYR A 254 -13.01 -2.76 4.44
N THR A 255 -13.55 -1.90 5.29
CA THR A 255 -13.88 -0.53 4.95
C THR A 255 -13.45 0.43 6.06
N ALA A 256 -13.15 1.66 5.70
CA ALA A 256 -12.79 2.71 6.64
C ALA A 256 -13.30 4.08 6.15
N ASP A 257 -13.68 4.91 7.12
CA ASP A 257 -14.00 6.32 6.92
C ASP A 257 -12.72 7.16 7.09
N GLY A 258 -12.36 7.90 6.06
CA GLY A 258 -11.14 8.70 6.00
C GLY A 258 -11.08 9.82 7.03
N ASP A 259 -12.20 10.50 7.29
CA ASP A 259 -12.33 11.50 8.35
C ASP A 259 -12.15 10.87 9.73
N ALA A 260 -12.78 9.71 9.97
CA ALA A 260 -12.62 8.98 11.23
C ALA A 260 -11.16 8.56 11.45
N VAL A 261 -10.50 8.03 10.42
CA VAL A 261 -9.07 7.66 10.47
C VAL A 261 -8.21 8.90 10.75
N LEU A 262 -8.38 9.98 9.98
CA LEU A 262 -7.63 11.22 10.19
C LEU A 262 -7.84 11.77 11.59
N ASN A 263 -9.04 11.65 12.15
CA ASN A 263 -9.35 12.13 13.49
C ASN A 263 -8.72 11.30 14.61
N ALA A 264 -8.51 10.00 14.37
CA ALA A 264 -7.98 9.07 15.36
C ALA A 264 -6.45 8.93 15.35
N ILE A 265 -5.77 9.22 14.23
CA ILE A 265 -4.31 9.14 14.15
C ILE A 265 -3.61 10.18 15.03
N SER A 266 -2.37 9.86 15.42
CA SER A 266 -1.55 10.73 16.27
C SER A 266 -1.21 12.07 15.58
N PRO A 267 -0.91 13.14 16.37
CA PRO A 267 -0.61 14.46 15.81
C PRO A 267 0.54 14.49 14.80
N ASP A 268 1.57 13.67 15.01
CA ASP A 268 2.72 13.55 14.10
C ASP A 268 2.33 12.92 12.74
N LEU A 269 1.48 11.88 12.75
CA LEU A 269 0.96 11.29 11.52
C LEU A 269 0.01 12.24 10.79
N ARG A 270 -0.83 12.97 11.53
CA ARG A 270 -1.69 14.01 10.93
C ARG A 270 -0.86 15.13 10.31
N GLN A 271 0.20 15.56 10.98
CA GLN A 271 1.13 16.54 10.42
C GLN A 271 1.78 16.03 9.14
N TRP A 272 2.16 14.75 9.10
CA TRP A 272 2.69 14.12 7.90
C TRP A 272 1.67 14.08 6.76
N CYS A 273 0.42 13.71 7.04
CA CYS A 273 -0.68 13.79 6.07
C CYS A 273 -0.82 15.22 5.50
N ASN A 274 -0.78 16.24 6.36
CA ASN A 274 -0.90 17.64 5.93
C ASN A 274 0.28 18.11 5.07
N ARG A 275 1.51 17.66 5.38
CA ARG A 275 2.69 17.97 4.54
C ARG A 275 2.58 17.29 3.18
N MET A 276 2.24 16.00 3.18
CA MET A 276 2.06 15.23 1.94
C MET A 276 0.93 15.80 1.06
N TYR A 277 -0.19 16.22 1.66
CA TYR A 277 -1.27 16.92 0.96
C TYR A 277 -0.77 18.20 0.27
N LYS A 278 -0.01 19.04 1.00
CA LYS A 278 0.56 20.27 0.43
C LYS A 278 1.53 19.96 -0.70
N ASP A 279 2.39 18.96 -0.52
CA ASP A 279 3.34 18.54 -1.55
C ASP A 279 2.61 18.09 -2.81
N PHE A 280 1.58 17.25 -2.69
CA PHE A 280 0.75 16.84 -3.82
C PHE A 280 0.07 18.02 -4.50
N CYS A 281 -0.55 18.95 -3.76
CA CYS A 281 -1.13 20.16 -4.35
C CYS A 281 -0.11 21.01 -5.13
N CYS A 282 1.15 21.02 -4.71
CA CYS A 282 2.21 21.78 -5.38
C CYS A 282 2.79 21.06 -6.61
N THR A 283 2.77 19.72 -6.64
CA THR A 283 3.41 18.92 -7.70
C THR A 283 2.44 18.45 -8.77
N LEU A 284 1.15 18.32 -8.45
CA LEU A 284 0.14 17.96 -9.42
C LEU A 284 0.03 19.08 -10.47
N ASN A 285 0.15 18.72 -11.75
CA ASN A 285 -0.11 19.64 -12.88
C ASN A 285 -1.63 19.86 -13.00
N THR A 286 -2.07 20.89 -13.73
CA THR A 286 -3.50 21.21 -13.86
C THR A 286 -4.35 20.02 -14.29
N ASP A 287 -3.86 19.18 -15.22
CA ASP A 287 -4.55 17.96 -15.67
C ASP A 287 -4.62 16.86 -14.60
N ALA A 288 -3.59 16.70 -13.76
CA ALA A 288 -3.64 15.76 -12.63
C ALA A 288 -4.37 16.34 -11.42
N VAL A 289 -4.43 17.66 -11.30
CA VAL A 289 -5.34 18.37 -10.39
C VAL A 289 -6.77 18.17 -10.86
N GLU A 290 -7.07 18.17 -12.16
CA GLU A 290 -8.36 17.77 -12.72
C GLU A 290 -8.58 16.24 -12.60
N ALA A 291 -7.57 15.39 -12.72
CA ALA A 291 -7.70 13.96 -12.37
C ALA A 291 -7.80 13.71 -10.85
N VAL A 292 -7.53 14.70 -10.00
CA VAL A 292 -7.66 14.57 -8.53
C VAL A 292 -8.85 15.39 -8.01
N GLN A 293 -9.33 16.40 -8.73
CA GLN A 293 -10.41 17.34 -8.38
C GLN A 293 -11.57 17.35 -9.39
N GLY A 294 -11.28 17.17 -10.68
CA GLY A 294 -12.20 17.12 -11.83
C GLY A 294 -12.48 15.70 -12.34
N PHE A 295 -12.67 14.74 -11.44
CA PHE A 295 -13.21 13.41 -11.74
C PHE A 295 -14.72 13.48 -12.15
N CYS A 296 -15.11 14.53 -12.88
CA CYS A 296 -16.30 14.71 -13.69
C CYS A 296 -15.84 15.14 -15.09
N GLU A 297 -16.10 14.29 -16.09
CA GLU A 297 -15.92 14.49 -17.53
C GLU A 297 -14.53 14.19 -18.15
N ASN A 298 -14.42 12.91 -18.57
CA ASN A 298 -13.49 12.31 -19.55
C ASN A 298 -12.01 12.18 -19.16
N GLN A 299 -11.44 10.97 -19.37
CA GLN A 299 -10.17 10.76 -20.10
C GLN A 299 -9.91 9.28 -20.43
N PHE A 300 -9.37 9.02 -21.64
CA PHE A 300 -8.71 7.78 -22.06
C PHE A 300 -7.64 8.14 -23.11
N SER A 301 -6.34 7.96 -22.84
CA SER A 301 -5.32 7.91 -23.90
C SER A 301 -3.93 7.34 -23.50
N LEU A 302 -3.81 6.43 -22.53
CA LEU A 302 -2.51 5.77 -22.23
C LEU A 302 -2.56 4.24 -22.14
N LEU A 303 -3.75 3.63 -22.01
CA LEU A 303 -3.92 2.17 -22.02
C LEU A 303 -3.94 1.56 -23.43
N THR A 304 -4.13 2.39 -24.46
CA THR A 304 -4.26 1.95 -25.85
C THR A 304 -2.94 1.46 -26.43
N ASP A 305 -1.80 2.00 -25.98
CA ASP A 305 -0.49 1.65 -26.54
C ASP A 305 0.09 0.36 -25.92
N ALA A 306 -0.13 0.14 -24.62
CA ALA A 306 0.25 -1.11 -23.97
C ALA A 306 -0.55 -2.31 -24.53
N ARG A 307 -1.86 -2.14 -24.82
CA ARG A 307 -2.68 -3.20 -25.43
C ARG A 307 -2.41 -3.41 -26.92
N LYS A 308 -2.08 -2.35 -27.67
CA LYS A 308 -1.72 -2.48 -29.10
C LYS A 308 -0.40 -3.22 -29.28
N GLN A 309 0.58 -3.01 -28.40
CA GLN A 309 1.84 -3.77 -28.46
C GLN A 309 1.60 -5.27 -28.22
N THR A 310 0.78 -5.63 -27.23
CA THR A 310 0.46 -7.05 -26.95
C THR A 310 -0.41 -7.72 -28.01
N MET A 311 -1.25 -6.96 -28.74
CA MET A 311 -2.09 -7.51 -29.83
C MET A 311 -1.39 -7.58 -31.19
N LEU A 312 -0.35 -6.79 -31.43
CA LEU A 312 0.42 -6.82 -32.69
C LEU A 312 1.49 -7.91 -32.71
N ASP A 313 1.93 -8.41 -31.55
CA ASP A 313 2.95 -9.46 -31.43
C ASP A 313 2.37 -10.90 -31.39
N VAL A 314 1.04 -11.06 -31.53
CA VAL A 314 0.34 -12.36 -31.59
C VAL A 314 -0.33 -12.57 -32.97
N GLY A 315 0.05 -11.78 -33.97
CA GLY A 315 -0.41 -11.88 -35.36
C GLY A 315 0.64 -12.49 -36.28
#